data_AF-A0A842MRR0-F1
#
_entry.id   AF-A0A842MRR0-F1
#
_cell.length_a   1.000
_cell.length_b   1.000
_cell.length_c   1.000
_cell.angle_alpha   90.00
_cell.angle_beta   90.00
_cell.angle_gamma   90.00
#
_symmetry.space_group_name_H-M   'P 1'
#
loop_
_entity.id
_entity.type
_entity.pdbx_description
1 polymer ?
#
loop_
_entity_poly.entity_id
_entity_poly.type
_entity_poly.pdbx_seq_one_letter_code
_entity_poly.pdbx_strand_id
1 'polypeptide(L)' 'MVLKWLLSSLGVYKLYEKWLWQQVKNGVKPEHIAIILDGNRRWASGKALKPWFGHNKGA' A
#
# COMPACT_ATOMS: atom_id res chain seq x y z
N MET A 1 13.13 8.31 3.53
CA MET A 1 12.23 8.64 4.65
C MET A 1 11.76 10.09 4.61
N VAL A 2 12.64 11.10 4.54
CA VAL A 2 12.25 12.54 4.55
C VAL A 2 11.49 12.98 3.30
N LEU A 3 12.00 12.68 2.10
CA LEU A 3 11.35 13.10 0.85
C LEU A 3 9.94 12.51 0.69
N LYS A 4 9.77 11.21 0.95
CA LYS A 4 8.45 10.55 0.91
C LYS A 4 7.46 11.21 1.88
N TRP A 5 7.92 11.54 3.09
CA TRP A 5 7.10 12.23 4.07
C TRP A 5 6.70 13.62 3.58
N LEU A 6 7.65 14.43 3.09
CA LEU A 6 7.38 15.75 2.52
C LEU A 6 6.38 15.68 1.36
N LEU A 7 6.59 14.79 0.40
CA LEU A 7 5.68 14.61 -0.75
C LEU A 7 4.29 14.14 -0.32
N SER A 8 4.19 13.35 0.76
CA SER A 8 2.90 12.94 1.34
C SER A 8 2.21 14.12 2.04
N SER A 9 2.94 14.87 2.87
CA SER A 9 2.43 16.03 3.61
C SER A 9 1.99 17.17 2.68
N LEU A 10 2.70 17.38 1.58
CA LEU A 10 2.35 18.35 0.53
C LEU A 10 1.24 17.84 -0.40
N GLY A 11 0.71 16.62 -0.19
CA GLY A 11 -0.39 16.07 -0.97
C GLY A 11 -0.04 15.64 -2.40
N VAL A 12 1.25 15.60 -2.76
CA VAL A 12 1.72 15.23 -4.11
C VAL A 12 1.27 13.81 -4.45
N TYR A 13 1.41 12.85 -3.52
CA TYR A 13 0.93 11.48 -3.75
C TYR A 13 -0.58 11.42 -3.92
N LYS A 14 -1.35 12.23 -3.20
CA LYS A 14 -2.81 12.28 -3.32
C LYS A 14 -3.24 12.84 -4.69
N LEU A 15 -2.55 13.86 -5.18
CA LEU A 15 -2.78 14.40 -6.52
C LEU A 15 -2.43 13.37 -7.59
N TYR A 16 -1.29 12.71 -7.44
CA TYR A 16 -0.83 11.66 -8.34
C TYR A 16 -1.80 10.47 -8.39
N GLU A 17 -2.27 10.01 -7.24
CA GLU A 17 -3.29 8.95 -7.14
C GLU A 17 -4.60 9.37 -7.83
N LYS A 18 -5.05 10.62 -7.63
CA LYS A 18 -6.23 11.15 -8.33
C LYS A 18 -6.03 11.15 -9.85
N TRP A 19 -4.85 11.54 -10.33
CA TRP A 19 -4.50 11.53 -11.75
C TRP A 19 -4.46 10.12 -12.34
N LEU A 20 -3.88 9.14 -11.63
CA LEU A 20 -3.90 7.73 -12.03
C LEU A 20 -5.34 7.19 -12.09
N TRP A 21 -6.16 7.53 -11.10
CA TRP A 21 -7.56 7.11 -11.09
C TRP A 21 -8.33 7.63 -12.30
N GLN A 22 -8.13 8.89 -12.71
CA GLN A 22 -8.79 9.43 -13.91
C GLN A 22 -8.45 8.68 -15.20
N GLN A 23 -7.25 8.08 -15.29
CA GLN A 23 -6.83 7.31 -16.46
C GLN A 23 -7.53 5.95 -16.54
N VAL A 24 -7.72 5.28 -15.41
CA VAL A 24 -8.19 3.89 -15.40
C VAL A 24 -9.70 3.76 -15.12
N LYS A 25 -10.34 4.75 -14.49
CA LYS A 25 -11.72 4.65 -13.98
C LYS A 25 -12.79 4.32 -15.03
N ASN A 26 -12.55 4.69 -16.29
CA ASN A 26 -13.48 4.52 -17.41
C ASN A 26 -13.15 3.28 -18.26
N GLY A 27 -12.08 2.55 -17.94
CA GLY A 27 -11.73 1.31 -18.60
C GLY A 27 -12.54 0.12 -18.11
N VAL A 28 -12.35 -1.03 -18.76
CA VAL A 28 -12.89 -2.32 -18.31
C VAL A 28 -12.30 -2.65 -16.95
N LYS A 29 -13.17 -2.91 -15.97
CA LYS A 29 -12.77 -3.25 -14.60
C LYS A 29 -12.59 -4.77 -14.48
N PRO A 30 -11.63 -5.25 -13.67
CA PRO A 30 -11.56 -6.66 -13.34
C PRO A 30 -12.84 -7.08 -12.59
N GLU A 31 -13.46 -8.17 -13.03
CA GLU A 31 -14.66 -8.73 -12.39
C GLU A 31 -14.33 -9.44 -11.07
N HIS A 32 -13.11 -9.99 -10.97
CA HIS A 32 -12.64 -10.70 -9.79
C HIS A 32 -11.15 -10.42 -9.53
N ILE A 33 -10.80 -10.17 -8.27
CA ILE A 33 -9.42 -9.98 -7.82
C ILE A 33 -9.15 -10.94 -6.66
N ALA A 34 -8.16 -11.81 -6.81
CA ALA A 34 -7.62 -12.62 -5.73
C ALA A 34 -6.29 -12.04 -5.26
N ILE A 35 -6.10 -11.94 -3.94
CA ILE A 35 -4.88 -11.40 -3.33
C ILE A 35 -4.30 -12.44 -2.37
N ILE A 36 -3.03 -12.81 -2.56
CA ILE A 36 -2.28 -13.64 -1.63
C ILE A 36 -1.54 -12.71 -0.66
N LEU A 37 -2.02 -12.63 0.57
CA LEU A 37 -1.44 -11.81 1.64
C LEU A 37 -0.23 -12.53 2.27
N ASP A 38 0.92 -12.51 1.59
CA ASP A 38 2.20 -13.01 2.10
C ASP A 38 3.12 -11.87 2.60
N GLY A 39 4.14 -12.22 3.37
CA GLY A 39 5.20 -11.32 3.79
C GLY A 39 5.03 -10.79 5.21
N ASN A 40 3.93 -11.10 5.90
CA ASN A 40 3.66 -10.65 7.28
C ASN A 40 4.82 -10.95 8.24
N ARG A 41 5.40 -12.15 8.17
CA ARG A 41 6.57 -12.51 8.99
C ARG A 41 7.81 -11.69 8.62
N ARG A 42 8.09 -11.50 7.33
CA ARG A 42 9.22 -10.69 6.83
C ARG A 42 9.08 -9.22 7.25
N TRP A 43 7.86 -8.67 7.16
CA TRP A 43 7.55 -7.32 7.62
C TRP A 43 7.79 -7.14 9.12
N ALA A 44 7.39 -8.11 9.95
CA ALA A 44 7.64 -8.08 11.39
C ALA A 44 9.14 -8.15 11.70
N SER A 45 9.87 -9.07 11.06
CA SER A 45 11.32 -9.19 11.20
C SER A 45 12.06 -7.92 10.80
N GLY A 46 11.67 -7.27 9.70
CA GLY A 46 12.25 -5.98 9.25
C GLY A 46 12.04 -4.83 10.23
N LYS A 47 11.20 -5.01 11.26
CA LYS A 47 10.94 -4.05 12.34
C LYS A 47 11.41 -4.55 13.70
N ALA A 48 12.14 -5.66 13.76
CA ALA A 48 12.51 -6.36 15.00
C ALA A 48 11.29 -6.72 15.88
N LEU A 49 10.14 -6.97 15.26
CA LEU A 49 8.91 -7.37 15.94
C LEU A 49 8.70 -8.89 15.86
N LYS A 50 7.96 -9.42 16.84
CA LYS A 50 7.55 -10.82 16.87
C LYS A 50 6.52 -11.12 15.74
N PRO A 51 6.49 -12.34 15.17
CA PRO A 51 5.69 -12.65 13.98
C PRO A 51 4.20 -12.33 14.07
N TRP A 52 3.57 -12.51 15.24
CA TRP A 52 2.13 -12.21 15.44
C TRP A 52 1.79 -10.73 15.23
N PHE A 53 2.74 -9.80 15.41
CA PHE A 53 2.52 -8.39 15.05
C PHE A 53 2.38 -8.21 13.55
N GLY A 54 3.10 -9.01 12.75
CA GLY A 54 2.93 -9.03 11.30
C GLY A 54 1.58 -9.60 10.91
N HIS A 55 1.15 -10.69 11.54
CA HIS A 55 -0.19 -11.26 11.32
C HIS A 55 -1.31 -10.28 11.69
N ASN A 56 -1.20 -9.61 12.84
CA ASN A 56 -2.16 -8.58 13.25
C ASN A 56 -2.19 -7.37 12.30
N LYS A 57 -1.06 -7.04 11.65
CA LYS A 57 -0.98 -5.91 10.72
C LYS A 57 -1.41 -6.22 9.30
N GLY A 58 -1.34 -7.50 8.90
CA GLY A 58 -1.77 -7.97 7.60
C GLY A 58 -3.18 -8.57 7.58
N ALA A 59 -3.85 -8.65 8.74
CA ALA A 59 -5.26 -8.99 8.89
C ALA A 59 -6.12 -7.72 8.92
#